data_AF-A0A9D2TFT2-F1
#
_entry.id   AF-A0A9D2TFT2-F1
#
_cell.length_a   1.000
_cell.length_b   1.000
_cell.length_c   1.000
_cell.angle_alpha   90.00
_cell.angle_beta   90.00
_cell.angle_gamma   90.00
#
_symmetry.space_group_name_H-M   'P 1'
#
loop_
_entity.id
_entity.type
_entity.pdbx_description
1 polymer ?
#
loop_
_entity_poly.entity_id
_entity_poly.type
_entity_poly.pdbx_seq_one_letter_code
_entity_poly.pdbx_strand_id
1 'polypeptide(L)'
;MRRGRNVLALVLAGMMALSLGGCSRKTPEEIYQEAAEKSAQMDSMAAVSDIQITASYGEESIDLSINMDIKASGLTSGQLLYEADGSIDVAGQTMNMSYFYADGYYYMDMVGAKLKYPMDLEDMMNQAKQLTGGTSYDLEYIQNLEASEDGDNTILTYNMDGEQMKQLVQELLGGMNIAGATEALEGLDYTFNSIDCQMTINPDGYNTASRIAMDMTMSMDGEEIGFVMDMTTQIENPGETVQVTIPDTSEYQEVIGGAAGMISEEAAEQQ
;
A
#
# COMPACT_ATOMS: atom_id res chain seq x y z
N MET A 1 -48.98 -41.62 68.83
CA MET A 1 -48.36 -40.34 69.27
C MET A 1 -47.40 -39.90 68.16
N ARG A 2 -47.75 -38.87 67.36
CA ARG A 2 -47.11 -37.52 67.29
C ARG A 2 -45.58 -37.62 67.06
N ARG A 3 -44.92 -36.98 66.08
CA ARG A 3 -45.12 -35.78 65.20
C ARG A 3 -44.01 -35.87 64.12
N GLY A 4 -44.24 -35.52 62.83
CA GLY A 4 -43.90 -34.21 62.19
C GLY A 4 -42.37 -34.02 62.00
N ARG A 5 -41.78 -33.56 60.89
CA ARG A 5 -42.20 -32.74 59.73
C ARG A 5 -41.12 -32.85 58.62
N ASN A 6 -41.58 -32.75 57.37
CA ASN A 6 -40.96 -32.34 56.09
C ASN A 6 -39.64 -31.56 56.15
N VAL A 7 -38.71 -31.83 55.22
CA VAL A 7 -38.05 -30.83 54.34
C VAL A 7 -37.62 -31.48 53.01
N LEU A 8 -38.08 -30.90 51.90
CA LEU A 8 -37.63 -31.08 50.51
C LEU A 8 -36.16 -30.65 50.35
N ALA A 9 -35.36 -31.39 49.58
CA ALA A 9 -34.14 -30.84 48.96
C ALA A 9 -33.98 -31.42 47.55
N LEU A 10 -34.51 -30.67 46.57
CA LEU A 10 -34.16 -30.73 45.15
C LEU A 10 -32.73 -30.20 45.00
N VAL A 11 -31.82 -31.01 44.43
CA VAL A 11 -30.58 -30.49 43.84
C VAL A 11 -30.45 -31.07 42.43
N LEU A 12 -30.67 -30.19 41.46
CA LEU A 12 -30.35 -30.35 40.05
C LEU A 12 -28.86 -30.65 39.89
N ALA A 13 -28.52 -31.81 39.33
CA ALA A 13 -27.23 -32.03 38.69
C ALA A 13 -27.45 -31.95 37.18
N GLY A 14 -27.06 -30.82 36.59
CA GLY A 14 -27.16 -30.56 35.17
C GLY A 14 -26.37 -31.58 34.35
N MET A 15 -26.98 -31.99 33.24
CA MET A 15 -26.29 -32.68 32.15
C MET A 15 -25.11 -31.82 31.67
N MET A 16 -23.89 -32.32 31.85
CA MET A 16 -22.70 -31.82 31.17
C MET A 16 -22.90 -31.98 29.66
N ALA A 17 -23.29 -30.89 29.00
CA ALA A 17 -23.09 -30.70 27.58
C ALA A 17 -21.72 -30.07 27.37
N LEU A 18 -20.68 -30.86 27.06
CA LEU A 18 -19.39 -30.36 26.58
C LEU A 18 -18.71 -31.39 25.69
N SER A 19 -18.76 -31.16 24.38
CA SER A 19 -17.60 -31.19 23.48
C SER A 19 -18.07 -30.95 22.04
N LEU A 20 -18.58 -29.74 21.79
CA LEU A 20 -18.38 -29.15 20.48
C LEU A 20 -16.90 -28.73 20.48
N GLY A 21 -16.10 -29.34 19.60
CA GLY A 21 -14.75 -28.85 19.32
C GLY A 21 -14.87 -27.44 18.77
N GLY A 22 -14.62 -26.44 19.62
CA GLY A 22 -14.51 -25.07 19.21
C GLY A 22 -13.17 -24.89 18.52
N CYS A 23 -13.15 -24.90 17.18
CA CYS A 23 -12.22 -24.00 16.50
C CYS A 23 -12.64 -22.59 16.93
N SER A 24 -11.84 -21.94 17.79
CA SER A 24 -12.01 -20.52 18.01
C SER A 24 -11.84 -19.83 16.66
N ARG A 25 -12.90 -19.15 16.19
CA ARG A 25 -12.84 -18.32 14.98
C ARG A 25 -11.81 -17.23 15.24
N LYS A 26 -10.85 -17.06 14.32
CA LYS A 26 -9.79 -16.05 14.43
C LYS A 26 -10.38 -14.65 14.54
N THR A 27 -9.71 -13.77 15.27
CA THR A 27 -10.09 -12.35 15.32
C THR A 27 -9.68 -11.64 14.02
N PRO A 28 -10.30 -10.50 13.67
CA PRO A 28 -9.86 -9.70 12.52
C PRO A 28 -8.37 -9.34 12.58
N GLU A 29 -7.84 -9.02 13.77
CA GLU A 29 -6.43 -8.71 13.99
C GLU A 29 -5.52 -9.91 13.71
N GLU A 30 -5.89 -11.11 14.16
CA GLU A 30 -5.14 -12.35 13.87
C GLU A 30 -5.12 -12.62 12.36
N ILE A 31 -6.25 -12.43 11.69
CA ILE A 31 -6.37 -12.63 10.23
C ILE A 31 -5.47 -11.62 9.48
N TYR A 32 -5.51 -10.35 9.88
CA TYR A 32 -4.68 -9.30 9.29
C TYR A 32 -3.18 -9.59 9.46
N GLN A 33 -2.76 -9.93 10.68
CA GLN A 33 -1.36 -10.23 10.98
C GLN A 33 -0.84 -11.44 10.22
N GLU A 34 -1.62 -12.52 10.13
CA GLU A 34 -1.20 -13.69 9.36
C GLU A 34 -1.08 -13.40 7.86
N ALA A 35 -2.02 -12.62 7.29
CA ALA A 35 -1.94 -12.21 5.90
C ALA A 35 -0.74 -11.30 5.64
N ALA A 36 -0.45 -10.37 6.56
CA ALA A 36 0.72 -9.51 6.54
C ALA A 36 2.04 -10.31 6.59
N GLU A 37 2.17 -11.23 7.55
CA GLU A 37 3.33 -12.12 7.67
C GLU A 37 3.53 -12.97 6.42
N LYS A 38 2.44 -13.44 5.82
CA LYS A 38 2.47 -14.25 4.61
C LYS A 38 2.91 -13.45 3.39
N SER A 39 2.42 -12.21 3.24
CA SER A 39 2.89 -11.28 2.21
C SER A 39 4.37 -10.94 2.37
N ALA A 40 4.85 -10.73 3.60
CA ALA A 40 6.26 -10.42 3.88
C ALA A 40 7.24 -11.55 3.53
N GLN A 41 6.74 -12.80 3.41
CA GLN A 41 7.53 -13.97 3.03
C GLN A 41 7.56 -14.23 1.51
N MET A 42 6.80 -13.48 0.71
CA MET A 42 6.78 -13.65 -0.74
C MET A 42 8.07 -13.11 -1.36
N ASP A 43 8.82 -13.97 -2.06
CA ASP A 43 10.02 -13.55 -2.79
C ASP A 43 9.69 -12.93 -4.16
N SER A 44 8.50 -13.20 -4.69
CA SER A 44 8.05 -12.69 -5.98
C SER A 44 6.57 -12.37 -5.98
N MET A 45 6.17 -11.44 -6.86
CA MET A 45 4.80 -10.95 -6.96
C MET A 45 4.54 -10.36 -8.34
N ALA A 46 3.32 -10.53 -8.82
CA ALA A 46 2.76 -9.82 -9.96
C ALA A 46 1.47 -9.15 -9.48
N ALA A 47 1.23 -7.92 -9.90
CA ALA A 47 0.06 -7.17 -9.50
C ALA A 47 -0.37 -6.17 -10.58
N VAL A 48 -1.67 -5.90 -10.65
CA VAL A 48 -2.24 -4.81 -11.44
C VAL A 48 -2.79 -3.78 -10.49
N SER A 49 -2.40 -2.52 -10.66
CA SER A 49 -2.83 -1.39 -9.83
C SER A 49 -3.48 -0.32 -10.69
N ASP A 50 -4.69 0.08 -10.31
CA ASP A 50 -5.43 1.21 -10.87
C ASP A 50 -5.54 2.29 -9.78
N ILE A 51 -5.12 3.51 -10.09
CA ILE A 51 -5.10 4.64 -9.16
C ILE A 51 -5.85 5.80 -9.82
N GLN A 52 -6.90 6.27 -9.18
CA GLN A 52 -7.60 7.50 -9.54
C GLN A 52 -7.27 8.58 -8.53
N ILE A 53 -6.91 9.77 -9.00
CA ILE A 53 -6.59 10.92 -8.16
C ILE A 53 -7.38 12.11 -8.69
N THR A 54 -8.10 12.79 -7.81
CA THR A 54 -8.71 14.08 -8.08
C THR A 54 -8.04 15.12 -7.19
N ALA A 55 -7.33 16.07 -7.82
CA ALA A 55 -6.80 17.24 -7.16
C ALA A 55 -7.79 18.41 -7.35
N SER A 56 -8.14 19.11 -6.28
CA SER A 56 -9.12 20.20 -6.29
C SER A 56 -8.54 21.48 -5.70
N TYR A 57 -8.76 22.60 -6.38
CA TYR A 57 -8.32 23.92 -5.96
C TYR A 57 -9.42 24.95 -6.22
N GLY A 58 -10.05 25.45 -5.15
CA GLY A 58 -11.23 26.29 -5.26
C GLY A 58 -12.41 25.56 -5.94
N GLU A 59 -12.90 26.10 -7.05
CA GLU A 59 -13.96 25.46 -7.86
C GLU A 59 -13.41 24.60 -9.01
N GLU A 60 -12.09 24.55 -9.20
CA GLU A 60 -11.43 23.79 -10.27
C GLU A 60 -10.96 22.43 -9.75
N SER A 61 -11.01 21.41 -10.60
CA SER A 61 -10.46 20.09 -10.31
C SER A 61 -9.74 19.50 -11.53
N ILE A 62 -8.73 18.68 -11.26
CA ILE A 62 -7.99 17.91 -12.26
C ILE A 62 -8.04 16.44 -11.84
N ASP A 63 -8.51 15.61 -12.76
CA ASP A 63 -8.51 14.15 -12.61
C ASP A 63 -7.27 13.57 -13.28
N LEU A 64 -6.62 12.67 -12.56
CA LEU A 64 -5.49 11.87 -12.99
C LEU A 64 -5.84 10.40 -12.79
N SER A 65 -5.51 9.56 -13.77
CA SER A 65 -5.66 8.11 -13.65
C SER A 65 -4.33 7.45 -13.99
N ILE A 66 -3.88 6.51 -13.17
CA ILE A 66 -2.64 5.76 -13.35
C ILE A 66 -2.98 4.28 -13.33
N ASN A 67 -2.56 3.55 -14.36
CA ASN A 67 -2.69 2.09 -14.41
C ASN A 67 -1.30 1.50 -14.52
N MET A 68 -1.00 0.47 -13.73
CA MET A 68 0.30 -0.19 -13.70
C MET A 68 0.17 -1.72 -13.62
N ASP A 69 0.90 -2.40 -14.48
CA ASP A 69 1.22 -3.82 -14.41
C ASP A 69 2.61 -3.97 -13.77
N ILE A 70 2.65 -4.51 -12.55
CA ILE A 70 3.85 -4.58 -11.72
C ILE A 70 4.31 -6.03 -11.60
N LYS A 71 5.62 -6.26 -11.74
CA LYS A 71 6.28 -7.54 -11.45
C LYS A 71 7.52 -7.32 -10.61
N ALA A 72 7.67 -8.15 -9.60
CA ALA A 72 8.86 -8.16 -8.75
C ALA A 72 9.30 -9.59 -8.46
N SER A 73 10.62 -9.79 -8.37
CA SER A 73 11.25 -11.03 -7.90
C SER A 73 12.49 -10.71 -7.09
N GLY A 74 12.86 -11.59 -6.17
CA GLY A 74 13.97 -11.36 -5.25
C GLY A 74 13.69 -10.39 -4.11
N LEU A 75 12.41 -10.24 -3.73
CA LEU A 75 11.93 -9.37 -2.64
C LEU A 75 12.50 -9.77 -1.26
N THR A 76 12.94 -11.01 -1.09
CA THR A 76 13.53 -11.52 0.16
C THR A 76 14.98 -11.96 0.00
N SER A 77 15.43 -12.23 -1.22
CA SER A 77 16.78 -12.72 -1.51
C SER A 77 17.84 -11.64 -1.68
N GLY A 78 17.44 -10.36 -1.80
CA GLY A 78 18.36 -9.24 -2.03
C GLY A 78 18.88 -9.15 -3.48
N GLN A 79 18.23 -9.86 -4.41
CA GLN A 79 18.48 -9.79 -5.85
C GLN A 79 17.23 -9.25 -6.55
N LEU A 80 16.78 -8.06 -6.13
CA LEU A 80 15.54 -7.48 -6.63
C LEU A 80 15.64 -7.25 -8.15
N LEU A 81 14.70 -7.85 -8.87
CA LEU A 81 14.29 -7.39 -10.19
C LEU A 81 12.89 -6.83 -10.04
N TYR A 82 12.68 -5.63 -10.58
CA TYR A 82 11.40 -4.95 -10.57
C TYR A 82 11.12 -4.42 -11.96
N GLU A 83 9.88 -4.54 -12.41
CA GLU A 83 9.36 -4.04 -13.68
C GLU A 83 7.95 -3.51 -13.40
N ALA A 84 7.64 -2.33 -13.92
CA ALA A 84 6.30 -1.77 -13.90
C ALA A 84 6.04 -1.07 -15.24
N ASP A 85 5.06 -1.56 -15.98
CA ASP A 85 4.57 -0.95 -17.21
C ASP A 85 3.21 -0.33 -16.98
N GLY A 86 2.93 0.80 -17.59
CA GLY A 86 1.68 1.47 -17.32
C GLY A 86 1.39 2.68 -18.19
N SER A 87 0.38 3.41 -17.76
CA SER A 87 -0.03 4.66 -18.38
C SER A 87 -0.56 5.62 -17.33
N ILE A 88 -0.30 6.91 -17.54
CA ILE A 88 -0.99 8.00 -16.86
C ILE A 88 -1.93 8.70 -17.84
N ASP A 89 -3.15 8.95 -17.43
CA ASP A 89 -4.09 9.84 -18.11
C ASP A 89 -4.25 11.11 -17.28
N VAL A 90 -4.01 12.26 -17.91
CA VAL A 90 -4.25 13.58 -17.32
C VAL A 90 -5.19 14.33 -18.24
N ALA A 91 -6.38 14.65 -17.75
CA ALA A 91 -7.40 15.38 -18.50
C ALA A 91 -7.68 14.80 -19.91
N GLY A 92 -7.66 13.47 -20.06
CA GLY A 92 -7.91 12.75 -21.31
C GLY A 92 -6.70 12.63 -22.24
N GLN A 93 -5.51 13.04 -21.78
CA GLN A 93 -4.24 12.77 -22.48
C GLN A 93 -3.52 11.61 -21.81
N THR A 94 -3.45 10.48 -22.52
CA THR A 94 -2.77 9.28 -22.04
C THR A 94 -1.30 9.27 -22.46
N MET A 95 -0.40 9.04 -21.51
CA MET A 95 1.04 8.89 -21.68
C MET A 95 1.48 7.53 -21.14
N ASN A 96 2.23 6.78 -21.95
CA ASN A 96 2.78 5.50 -21.51
C ASN A 96 4.04 5.72 -20.67
N MET A 97 4.22 4.84 -19.69
CA MET A 97 5.38 4.81 -18.81
C MET A 97 5.86 3.38 -18.61
N SER A 98 7.17 3.22 -18.48
CA SER A 98 7.78 1.95 -18.09
C SER A 98 8.92 2.23 -17.12
N TYR A 99 9.00 1.41 -16.08
CA TYR A 99 9.99 1.50 -15.02
C TYR A 99 10.58 0.13 -14.76
N PHE A 100 11.88 0.07 -14.51
CA PHE A 100 12.48 -1.16 -14.00
C PHE A 100 13.71 -0.87 -13.15
N TYR A 101 14.03 -1.83 -12.29
CA TYR A 101 15.24 -1.81 -11.48
C TYR A 101 16.11 -3.02 -11.82
N ALA A 102 17.37 -2.75 -12.15
CA ALA A 102 18.38 -3.75 -12.39
C ALA A 102 19.78 -3.20 -12.15
N ASP A 103 20.69 -4.05 -11.66
CA ASP A 103 22.11 -3.74 -11.52
C ASP A 103 22.43 -2.44 -10.73
N GLY A 104 21.60 -2.08 -9.74
CA GLY A 104 21.80 -0.87 -8.92
C GLY A 104 21.27 0.42 -9.55
N TYR A 105 20.55 0.33 -10.67
CA TYR A 105 19.98 1.46 -11.37
C TYR A 105 18.46 1.34 -11.46
N TYR A 106 17.80 2.49 -11.29
CA TYR A 106 16.41 2.68 -11.64
C TYR A 106 16.33 3.27 -13.05
N TYR A 107 15.49 2.68 -13.90
CA TYR A 107 15.31 3.03 -15.30
C TYR A 107 13.88 3.51 -15.52
N MET A 108 13.74 4.56 -16.31
CA MET A 108 12.48 5.22 -16.61
C MET A 108 12.37 5.47 -18.11
N ASP A 109 11.26 5.08 -18.71
CA ASP A 109 10.84 5.49 -20.04
C ASP A 109 9.51 6.20 -19.92
N MET A 110 9.52 7.52 -20.09
CA MET A 110 8.32 8.35 -20.09
C MET A 110 8.29 9.15 -21.38
N VAL A 111 7.27 8.93 -22.20
CA VAL A 111 7.09 9.68 -23.48
C VAL A 111 8.35 9.60 -24.38
N GLY A 112 9.09 8.50 -24.32
CA GLY A 112 10.32 8.27 -25.08
C GLY A 112 11.58 8.90 -24.49
N ALA A 113 11.48 9.62 -23.37
CA ALA A 113 12.63 10.01 -22.56
C ALA A 113 13.10 8.81 -21.74
N LYS A 114 14.19 8.18 -22.19
CA LYS A 114 14.82 7.02 -21.53
C LYS A 114 15.94 7.48 -20.60
N LEU A 115 15.66 7.51 -19.31
CA LEU A 115 16.56 7.99 -18.27
C LEU A 115 16.87 6.90 -17.24
N LYS A 116 18.07 6.94 -16.68
CA LYS A 116 18.46 6.08 -15.56
C LYS A 116 19.21 6.85 -14.50
N TYR A 117 19.17 6.37 -13.27
CA TYR A 117 20.00 6.89 -12.19
C TYR A 117 20.31 5.79 -11.16
N PRO A 118 21.45 5.88 -10.45
CA PRO A 118 21.76 4.94 -9.40
C PRO A 118 20.76 5.07 -8.25
N MET A 119 20.22 3.95 -7.78
CA MET A 119 19.33 3.88 -6.62
C MET A 119 19.74 2.70 -5.75
N ASP A 120 19.81 2.94 -4.43
CA ASP A 120 20.15 1.87 -3.49
C ASP A 120 19.06 0.79 -3.50
N LEU A 121 19.49 -0.46 -3.35
CA LEU A 121 18.59 -1.61 -3.34
C LEU A 121 17.59 -1.53 -2.19
N GLU A 122 18.00 -1.05 -1.02
CA GLU A 122 17.13 -0.88 0.15
C GLU A 122 16.01 0.12 -0.14
N ASP A 123 16.34 1.25 -0.76
CA ASP A 123 15.36 2.27 -1.16
C ASP A 123 14.35 1.70 -2.17
N MET A 124 14.84 0.96 -3.18
CA MET A 124 13.96 0.34 -4.18
C MET A 124 13.10 -0.76 -3.56
N MET A 125 13.64 -1.58 -2.66
CA MET A 125 12.87 -2.62 -1.97
C MET A 125 11.76 -2.00 -1.10
N ASN A 126 12.04 -0.89 -0.43
CA ASN A 126 11.04 -0.16 0.33
C ASN A 126 9.95 0.42 -0.57
N GLN A 127 10.29 0.94 -1.75
CA GLN A 127 9.32 1.42 -2.72
C GLN A 127 8.47 0.29 -3.33
N ALA A 128 9.12 -0.82 -3.72
CA ALA A 128 8.44 -1.98 -4.29
C ALA A 128 7.40 -2.54 -3.31
N LYS A 129 7.76 -2.72 -2.03
CA LYS A 129 6.84 -3.23 -1.00
C LYS A 129 5.60 -2.34 -0.82
N GLN A 130 5.76 -1.01 -0.91
CA GLN A 130 4.65 -0.06 -0.79
C GLN A 130 3.68 -0.18 -1.96
N LEU A 131 4.18 -0.18 -3.20
CA LEU A 131 3.34 -0.16 -4.41
C LEU A 131 2.59 -1.47 -4.65
N THR A 132 3.11 -2.58 -4.14
CA THR A 132 2.52 -3.90 -4.34
C THR A 132 1.63 -4.34 -3.18
N GLY A 133 1.31 -3.44 -2.24
CA GLY A 133 0.50 -3.78 -1.05
C GLY A 133 1.19 -4.78 -0.11
N GLY A 134 2.52 -4.94 -0.21
CA GLY A 134 3.33 -5.78 0.66
C GLY A 134 3.68 -5.09 1.99
N THR A 135 3.43 -3.79 2.10
CA THR A 135 3.50 -3.06 3.36
C THR A 135 2.21 -3.29 4.14
N SER A 136 2.27 -4.16 5.13
CA SER A 136 1.30 -4.16 6.22
C SER A 136 1.67 -3.07 7.22
N TYR A 137 0.72 -2.21 7.57
CA TYR A 137 0.90 -1.29 8.68
C TYR A 137 0.75 -2.01 10.01
N ASP A 138 1.50 -1.56 11.02
CA ASP A 138 1.32 -2.06 12.38
C ASP A 138 -0.10 -1.80 12.86
N LEU A 139 -0.65 -2.70 13.68
CA LEU A 139 -2.02 -2.58 14.19
C LEU A 139 -2.28 -1.28 14.96
N GLU A 140 -1.23 -0.62 15.46
CA GLU A 140 -1.37 0.68 16.15
C GLU A 140 -1.79 1.83 15.22
N TYR A 141 -1.54 1.70 13.92
CA TYR A 141 -1.99 2.66 12.91
C TYR A 141 -3.40 2.34 12.39
N ILE A 142 -4.00 1.23 12.82
CA ILE A 142 -5.26 0.70 12.29
C ILE A 142 -6.40 0.94 13.28
N GLN A 143 -7.52 1.45 12.77
CA GLN A 143 -8.75 1.69 13.50
C GLN A 143 -9.91 0.93 12.85
N ASN A 144 -10.89 0.52 13.67
CA ASN A 144 -12.13 -0.12 13.22
C ASN A 144 -11.91 -1.34 12.31
N LEU A 145 -10.94 -2.21 12.63
CA LEU A 145 -10.67 -3.41 11.86
C LEU A 145 -11.81 -4.43 12.02
N GLU A 146 -12.48 -4.72 10.90
CA GLU A 146 -13.58 -5.66 10.83
C GLU A 146 -13.30 -6.74 9.78
N ALA A 147 -13.85 -7.94 9.99
CA ALA A 147 -13.75 -9.06 9.06
C ALA A 147 -15.14 -9.55 8.63
N SER A 148 -15.30 -9.79 7.34
CA SER A 148 -16.50 -10.39 6.74
C SER A 148 -16.13 -11.49 5.76
N GLU A 149 -17.09 -12.36 5.42
CA GLU A 149 -16.89 -13.43 4.43
C GLU A 149 -17.51 -13.00 3.10
N ASP A 150 -16.77 -13.25 2.00
CA ASP A 150 -17.26 -13.13 0.63
C ASP A 150 -16.93 -14.41 -0.15
N GLY A 151 -17.91 -15.30 -0.27
CA GLY A 151 -17.69 -16.66 -0.76
C GLY A 151 -16.73 -17.43 0.15
N ASP A 152 -15.63 -17.92 -0.41
CA ASP A 152 -14.55 -18.59 0.34
C ASP A 152 -13.48 -17.60 0.83
N ASN A 153 -13.56 -16.33 0.44
CA ASN A 153 -12.59 -15.31 0.82
C ASN A 153 -13.01 -14.60 2.12
N THR A 154 -12.03 -14.02 2.80
CA THR A 154 -12.23 -13.09 3.91
C THR A 154 -11.94 -11.66 3.44
N ILE A 155 -12.85 -10.74 3.72
CA ILE A 155 -12.68 -9.31 3.46
C ILE A 155 -12.43 -8.60 4.79
N LEU A 156 -11.28 -7.94 4.89
CA LEU A 156 -10.98 -7.02 5.98
C LEU A 156 -11.26 -5.58 5.55
N THR A 157 -11.90 -4.81 6.42
CA THR A 157 -12.10 -3.36 6.24
C THR A 157 -11.62 -2.62 7.47
N TYR A 158 -10.91 -1.51 7.28
CA TYR A 158 -10.35 -0.72 8.37
C TYR A 158 -10.04 0.70 7.93
N ASN A 159 -9.79 1.58 8.88
CA ASN A 159 -9.29 2.93 8.66
C ASN A 159 -7.86 3.07 9.18
N MET A 160 -7.07 3.95 8.57
CA MET A 160 -5.79 4.35 9.14
C MET A 160 -5.95 5.58 10.04
N ASP A 161 -5.20 5.62 11.13
CA ASP A 161 -5.09 6.81 11.97
C ASP A 161 -4.32 7.91 11.22
N GLY A 162 -5.04 8.97 10.83
CA GLY A 162 -4.49 10.07 10.05
C GLY A 162 -3.39 10.86 10.76
N GLU A 163 -3.42 10.98 12.09
CA GLU A 163 -2.38 11.69 12.86
C GLU A 163 -1.11 10.85 12.94
N GLN A 164 -1.25 9.54 13.16
CA GLN A 164 -0.12 8.62 13.16
C GLN A 164 0.49 8.49 11.76
N MET A 165 -0.35 8.50 10.71
CA MET A 165 0.12 8.52 9.32
C MET A 165 0.85 9.84 8.99
N LYS A 166 0.37 10.98 9.49
CA LYS A 166 1.06 12.27 9.37
C LYS A 166 2.46 12.20 9.97
N GLN A 167 2.60 11.64 11.18
CA GLN A 167 3.90 11.44 11.82
C GLN A 167 4.81 10.52 11.00
N LEU A 168 4.29 9.38 10.52
CA LEU A 168 5.06 8.45 9.69
C LEU A 168 5.60 9.13 8.43
N VAL A 169 4.76 9.90 7.73
CA VAL A 169 5.20 10.65 6.54
C VAL A 169 6.27 11.68 6.89
N GLN A 170 6.14 12.39 8.01
CA GLN A 170 7.16 13.35 8.47
C GLN A 170 8.49 12.67 8.79
N GLU A 171 8.46 11.49 9.41
CA GLU A 171 9.66 10.70 9.71
C GLU A 171 10.36 10.21 8.43
N LEU A 172 9.58 9.67 7.48
CA LEU A 172 10.10 9.21 6.19
C LEU A 172 10.75 10.35 5.42
N LEU A 173 10.06 11.49 5.31
CA LEU A 173 10.57 12.66 4.59
C LEU A 173 11.76 13.32 5.31
N GLY A 174 11.75 13.35 6.65
CA GLY A 174 12.87 13.85 7.46
C GLY A 174 14.12 12.96 7.39
N GLY A 175 13.95 11.67 7.12
CA GLY A 175 15.04 10.71 6.90
C GLY A 175 15.68 10.80 5.52
N MET A 176 14.94 11.27 4.52
CA MET A 176 15.48 11.57 3.19
C MET A 176 16.33 12.83 3.29
N ASN A 177 17.65 12.67 3.39
CA ASN A 177 18.63 13.76 3.49
C ASN A 177 18.79 14.52 2.14
N ILE A 178 17.68 14.98 1.58
CA ILE A 178 17.58 15.74 0.33
C ILE A 178 17.80 17.21 0.67
N ALA A 179 18.87 17.80 0.11
CA ALA A 179 19.14 19.22 0.27
C ALA A 179 17.95 20.05 -0.23
N GLY A 180 17.36 20.87 0.64
CA GLY A 180 16.19 21.72 0.33
C GLY A 180 14.82 21.07 0.57
N ALA A 181 14.73 19.76 0.83
CA ALA A 181 13.44 19.12 1.13
C ALA A 181 12.88 19.57 2.48
N THR A 182 13.70 19.72 3.51
CA THR A 182 13.26 20.21 4.82
C THR A 182 12.66 21.61 4.75
N GLU A 183 13.24 22.51 3.94
CA GLU A 183 12.75 23.88 3.74
C GLU A 183 11.47 23.91 2.90
N ALA A 184 11.33 23.01 1.91
CA ALA A 184 10.11 22.84 1.13
C ALA A 184 8.94 22.26 1.97
N LEU A 185 9.26 21.50 3.03
CA LEU A 185 8.29 20.87 3.92
C LEU A 185 7.81 21.76 5.06
N GLU A 186 8.61 22.73 5.52
CA GLU A 186 8.23 23.66 6.59
C GLU A 186 6.99 24.53 6.23
N GLY A 187 6.64 24.63 4.95
CA GLY A 187 5.48 25.37 4.46
C GLY A 187 4.23 24.54 4.12
N LEU A 188 4.30 23.20 4.20
CA LEU A 188 3.21 22.31 3.81
C LEU A 188 2.47 21.79 5.05
N ASP A 189 1.29 22.34 5.32
CA ASP A 189 0.37 21.74 6.30
C ASP A 189 -0.58 20.79 5.58
N TYR A 190 -0.61 19.53 5.98
CA TYR A 190 -1.50 18.53 5.40
C TYR A 190 -2.26 17.77 6.47
N THR A 191 -3.49 17.40 6.14
CA THR A 191 -4.43 16.68 7.00
C THR A 191 -4.99 15.51 6.23
N PHE A 192 -4.89 14.31 6.80
CA PHE A 192 -5.63 13.15 6.30
C PHE A 192 -7.04 13.18 6.87
N ASN A 193 -8.03 13.51 6.05
CA ASN A 193 -9.43 13.55 6.42
C ASN A 193 -9.99 12.13 6.62
N SER A 194 -9.64 11.22 5.70
CA SER A 194 -9.86 9.79 5.86
C SER A 194 -8.84 8.97 5.08
N ILE A 195 -8.59 7.75 5.57
CA ILE A 195 -7.87 6.71 4.86
C ILE A 195 -8.62 5.42 5.12
N ASP A 196 -9.39 4.98 4.14
CA ASP A 196 -10.23 3.80 4.18
C ASP A 196 -9.54 2.67 3.41
N CYS A 197 -9.37 1.52 4.05
CA CYS A 197 -8.65 0.38 3.50
C CYS A 197 -9.53 -0.87 3.44
N GLN A 198 -9.33 -1.67 2.40
CA GLN A 198 -9.88 -3.00 2.26
C GLN A 198 -8.80 -3.98 1.82
N MET A 199 -8.83 -5.20 2.36
CA MET A 199 -7.96 -6.31 1.98
C MET A 199 -8.79 -7.58 1.75
N THR A 200 -8.54 -8.29 0.64
CA THR A 200 -9.20 -9.53 0.27
C THR A 200 -8.23 -10.69 0.44
N ILE A 201 -8.55 -11.62 1.33
CA ILE A 201 -7.70 -12.76 1.69
C ILE A 201 -8.36 -14.04 1.19
N ASN A 202 -7.61 -14.84 0.42
CA ASN A 202 -8.08 -16.12 -0.10
C ASN A 202 -8.01 -17.24 0.97
N PRO A 203 -8.57 -18.44 0.72
CA PRO A 203 -8.54 -19.56 1.68
C PRO A 203 -7.13 -20.02 2.08
N ASP A 204 -6.15 -19.79 1.21
CA ASP A 204 -4.76 -20.11 1.51
C ASP A 204 -4.14 -19.08 2.45
N GLY A 205 -4.78 -17.93 2.70
CA GLY A 205 -4.31 -16.86 3.57
C GLY A 205 -3.47 -15.80 2.86
N TYR A 206 -3.43 -15.79 1.52
CA TYR A 206 -2.77 -14.74 0.75
C TYR A 206 -3.70 -13.55 0.58
N ASN A 207 -3.15 -12.34 0.72
CA ASN A 207 -3.79 -11.16 0.15
C ASN A 207 -3.85 -11.32 -1.39
N THR A 208 -5.01 -11.06 -1.96
CA THR A 208 -5.30 -11.16 -3.40
C THR A 208 -5.77 -9.85 -4.00
N ALA A 209 -6.29 -8.93 -3.18
CA ALA A 209 -6.67 -7.61 -3.62
C ALA A 209 -6.70 -6.63 -2.45
N SER A 210 -6.32 -5.39 -2.73
CA SER A 210 -6.39 -4.28 -1.78
C SER A 210 -7.09 -3.09 -2.40
N ARG A 211 -7.77 -2.28 -1.59
CA ARG A 211 -8.22 -0.94 -1.96
C ARG A 211 -7.84 0.05 -0.89
N ILE A 212 -7.35 1.22 -1.30
CA ILE A 212 -7.05 2.36 -0.44
C ILE A 212 -7.82 3.54 -1.02
N ALA A 213 -8.76 4.08 -0.25
CA ALA A 213 -9.41 5.35 -0.54
C ALA A 213 -8.91 6.39 0.46
N MET A 214 -8.38 7.50 -0.02
CA MET A 214 -7.78 8.54 0.81
C MET A 214 -8.39 9.90 0.45
N ASP A 215 -8.72 10.67 1.48
CA ASP A 215 -9.09 12.08 1.38
C ASP A 215 -8.07 12.88 2.20
N MET A 216 -7.35 13.78 1.55
CA MET A 216 -6.35 14.65 2.14
C MET A 216 -6.61 16.10 1.77
N THR A 217 -6.42 17.00 2.72
CA THR A 217 -6.31 18.45 2.45
C THR A 217 -4.87 18.89 2.69
N MET A 218 -4.29 19.61 1.73
CA MET A 218 -3.02 20.31 1.88
C MET A 218 -3.27 21.82 1.88
N SER A 219 -2.51 22.56 2.67
CA SER A 219 -2.52 24.02 2.73
C SER A 219 -1.16 24.56 2.33
N MET A 220 -1.14 25.44 1.33
CA MET A 220 0.06 26.12 0.84
C MET A 220 -0.27 27.61 0.73
N ASP A 221 0.52 28.47 1.40
CA ASP A 221 0.32 29.93 1.44
C ASP A 221 -1.10 30.39 1.85
N GLY A 222 -1.81 29.57 2.63
CA GLY A 222 -3.16 29.84 3.13
C GLY A 222 -4.28 29.43 2.16
N GLU A 223 -3.94 28.82 1.03
CA GLU A 223 -4.88 28.23 0.08
C GLU A 223 -4.95 26.71 0.30
N GLU A 224 -6.16 26.14 0.26
CA GLU A 224 -6.39 24.72 0.45
C GLU A 224 -6.49 23.99 -0.90
N ILE A 225 -5.75 22.88 -1.00
CA ILE A 225 -5.77 21.95 -2.12
C ILE A 225 -6.30 20.61 -1.57
N GLY A 226 -7.42 20.15 -2.12
CA GLY A 226 -7.98 18.84 -1.80
C GLY A 226 -7.41 17.75 -2.71
N PHE A 227 -7.12 16.58 -2.15
CA PHE A 227 -6.66 15.40 -2.87
C PHE A 227 -7.52 14.20 -2.45
N VAL A 228 -8.26 13.65 -3.42
CA VAL A 228 -8.99 12.40 -3.25
C VAL A 228 -8.29 11.33 -4.09
N MET A 229 -7.92 10.22 -3.48
CA MET A 229 -7.29 9.08 -4.14
C MET A 229 -8.14 7.82 -3.95
N ASP A 230 -8.27 7.01 -5.00
CA ASP A 230 -8.83 5.67 -4.96
C ASP A 230 -7.87 4.73 -5.70
N MET A 231 -7.15 3.92 -4.94
CA MET A 231 -6.22 2.92 -5.45
C MET A 231 -6.81 1.53 -5.25
N THR A 232 -6.86 0.74 -6.32
CA THR A 232 -7.15 -0.69 -6.26
C THR A 232 -5.97 -1.48 -6.79
N THR A 233 -5.60 -2.55 -6.09
CA THR A 233 -4.54 -3.47 -6.50
C THR A 233 -5.08 -4.89 -6.50
N GLN A 234 -4.78 -5.65 -7.55
CA GLN A 234 -5.03 -7.09 -7.63
C GLN A 234 -3.69 -7.82 -7.71
N ILE A 235 -3.49 -8.79 -6.84
CA ILE A 235 -2.27 -9.63 -6.81
C ILE A 235 -2.54 -10.88 -7.63
N GLU A 236 -1.74 -11.09 -8.67
CA GLU A 236 -1.86 -12.21 -9.58
C GLU A 236 -1.13 -13.44 -9.02
N ASN A 237 -1.88 -14.54 -8.84
CA ASN A 237 -1.36 -15.85 -8.44
C ASN A 237 -0.37 -15.79 -7.25
N PRO A 238 -0.77 -15.24 -6.09
CA PRO A 238 0.14 -15.05 -4.96
C PRO A 238 0.74 -16.37 -4.48
N GLY A 239 2.04 -16.34 -4.17
CA GLY A 239 2.82 -17.52 -3.78
C GLY A 239 3.49 -18.26 -4.95
N GLU A 240 3.18 -17.92 -6.20
CA GLU A 240 3.90 -18.44 -7.37
C GLU A 240 5.15 -17.62 -7.71
N THR A 241 6.10 -18.26 -8.39
CA THR A 241 7.32 -17.59 -8.88
C THR A 241 6.98 -16.71 -10.08
N VAL A 242 7.33 -15.42 -9.99
CA VAL A 242 7.20 -14.46 -11.09
C VAL A 242 8.54 -14.29 -11.80
N GLN A 243 8.53 -14.34 -13.13
CA GLN A 243 9.69 -14.03 -13.94
C GLN A 243 9.65 -12.57 -14.37
N VAL A 244 10.73 -11.84 -14.08
CA VAL A 244 10.94 -10.46 -14.51
C VAL A 244 11.97 -10.46 -15.64
N THR A 245 11.69 -9.77 -16.74
CA THR A 245 12.60 -9.67 -17.89
C THR A 245 13.09 -8.23 -18.01
N ILE A 246 14.40 -8.02 -17.89
CA ILE A 246 14.97 -6.67 -17.99
C ILE A 246 15.09 -6.26 -19.47
N PRO A 247 14.57 -5.08 -19.86
CA PRO A 247 14.71 -4.54 -21.22
C PRO A 247 16.16 -4.19 -21.59
N ASP A 248 16.41 -3.90 -22.88
CA ASP A 248 17.71 -3.37 -23.29
C ASP A 248 17.94 -1.97 -22.70
N THR A 249 19.10 -1.78 -22.07
CA THR A 249 19.45 -0.56 -21.34
C THR A 249 20.35 0.38 -22.16
N SER A 250 20.72 -0.01 -23.39
CA SER A 250 21.71 0.71 -24.20
C SER A 250 21.32 2.15 -24.57
N GLU A 251 20.01 2.43 -24.65
CA GLU A 251 19.46 3.75 -24.99
C GLU A 251 19.21 4.65 -23.77
N TYR A 252 19.40 4.14 -22.55
CA TYR A 252 19.11 4.88 -21.32
C TYR A 252 20.26 5.82 -20.92
N GLN A 253 19.94 7.09 -20.76
CA GLN A 253 20.90 8.13 -20.40
C GLN A 253 20.95 8.33 -18.90
N GLU A 254 22.16 8.38 -18.34
CA GLU A 254 22.36 8.54 -16.91
C GLU A 254 22.17 10.01 -16.50
N VAL A 255 21.27 10.27 -15.54
CA VAL A 255 21.04 11.60 -14.99
C VAL A 255 22.03 11.86 -13.86
N ILE A 256 22.83 12.93 -14.01
CA ILE A 256 23.82 13.33 -13.00
C ILE A 256 23.09 14.02 -11.84
N GLY A 257 23.25 13.50 -10.62
CA GLY A 257 22.59 14.03 -9.42
C GLY A 257 21.34 13.26 -8.97
N GLY A 258 21.01 12.14 -9.62
CA GLY A 258 19.88 11.29 -9.24
C GLY A 258 18.53 11.94 -9.50
N ALA A 259 17.50 11.57 -8.74
CA ALA A 259 16.15 12.13 -8.85
C ALA A 259 16.11 13.67 -8.74
N ALA A 260 17.02 14.27 -7.94
CA ALA A 260 17.15 15.73 -7.82
C ALA A 260 17.70 16.39 -9.09
N GLY A 261 18.52 15.67 -9.88
CA GLY A 261 19.01 16.14 -11.17
C GLY A 261 17.89 16.32 -12.19
N MET A 262 16.92 15.39 -12.23
CA MET A 262 15.76 15.44 -13.13
C MET A 262 14.91 16.70 -12.93
N ILE A 263 14.61 17.06 -11.68
CA ILE A 263 13.80 18.24 -11.33
C ILE A 263 14.52 19.54 -11.74
N SER A 264 15.85 19.56 -11.66
CA SER A 264 16.65 20.75 -11.97
C SER A 264 16.81 21.02 -13.46
N GLU A 265 16.82 19.97 -14.29
CA GLU A 265 17.02 20.08 -15.75
C GLU A 265 15.72 20.56 -16.43
N GLU A 266 14.56 20.09 -15.96
CA GLU A 266 13.25 20.52 -16.45
C GLU A 266 12.94 21.99 -16.12
N ALA A 267 13.40 22.48 -14.96
CA ALA A 267 13.29 23.90 -14.58
C ALA A 267 14.22 24.80 -15.42
N ALA A 268 15.32 24.27 -15.97
CA ALA A 268 16.27 25.01 -16.79
C ALA A 268 15.81 25.11 -18.26
N GLU A 269 15.07 24.13 -18.78
CA GLU A 269 14.53 24.17 -20.16
C GLU A 269 13.30 25.08 -20.33
N GLN A 270 12.68 25.52 -19.23
CA GLN A 270 11.55 26.46 -19.25
C GLN A 270 11.94 27.95 -19.12
N GLN A 271 13.24 28.29 -19.19
CA GLN A 271 13.76 29.67 -19.27
C GLN A 271 14.35 30.00 -20.64
#